data_AF-A0A9X0BG69-F1
#
_entry.id   AF-A0A9X0BG69-F1
#
_cell.length_a   1.000
_cell.length_b   1.000
_cell.length_c   1.000
_cell.angle_alpha   90.00
_cell.angle_beta   90.00
_cell.angle_gamma   90.00
#
_symmetry.space_group_name_H-M   'P 1'
#
loop_
_entity.id
_entity.type
_entity.pdbx_description
1 polymer ?
#
loop_
_entity_poly.entity_id
_entity_poly.type
_entity_poly.pdbx_seq_one_letter_code
_entity_poly.pdbx_strand_id
1 'polypeptide(L)'
;MATSLDDTEIDDYKEEIEDNNCLLCGVLCEIFYSKLVRPTRPTVLFGEEKWKHRRKAKAEHVIVPSKEVEEGYFAKYPFSWSAMCRASECPKSLLGLQYILTDTVIKQPGTTKYFLSGITTIESAQLFSYVIPKDPNVARIGRKTGNLQYDDTFIRFHAANIERQPSEFQGKNIGFIVHAHCWALFDYIIPTALVEKKLEKFIRAGRKYWRNNRLWGIQDWEQKLWKAGHGRTHNQGFEFGCDIYKNPLIVPEVQKVVDNARKTKKEYKPPRCSHVPLEVATMIAEWTCPVDYTADVKNTRNMLLAWQWTFPDWFWKVRLKEELFVELNSLRESNYSIDWQALRLDLMALVSDQERYLSSGLPNRERVIGFMTAIKSNFLKTA
;
A
#
# COMPACT_ATOMS: atom_id res chain seq x y z
N MET A 1 -20.60 -54.82 14.73
CA MET A 1 -20.32 -53.70 15.65
C MET A 1 -19.54 -52.66 14.87
N ALA A 2 -20.05 -51.44 14.75
CA ALA A 2 -19.30 -50.33 14.19
C ALA A 2 -18.81 -49.47 15.37
N THR A 3 -17.51 -49.27 15.49
CA THR A 3 -16.94 -48.31 16.43
C THR A 3 -17.20 -46.91 15.90
N SER A 4 -18.00 -46.12 16.61
CA SER A 4 -17.99 -44.67 16.46
C SER A 4 -16.57 -44.18 16.68
N LEU A 5 -16.01 -43.47 15.70
CA LEU A 5 -14.86 -42.61 15.96
C LEU A 5 -15.38 -41.47 16.84
N ASP A 6 -14.71 -41.24 17.95
CA ASP A 6 -15.01 -40.12 18.83
C ASP A 6 -14.71 -38.82 18.08
N ASP A 7 -15.66 -37.89 18.05
CA ASP A 7 -15.43 -36.52 17.57
C ASP A 7 -14.62 -35.78 18.65
N THR A 8 -13.34 -36.17 18.80
CA THR A 8 -12.43 -35.56 19.76
C THR A 8 -12.39 -34.06 19.54
N GLU A 9 -12.71 -33.28 20.57
CA GLU A 9 -12.64 -31.83 20.55
C GLU A 9 -11.27 -31.40 19.99
N ILE A 10 -11.27 -30.89 18.76
CA ILE A 10 -10.17 -30.08 18.27
C ILE A 10 -10.30 -28.77 19.05
N ASP A 11 -9.67 -28.79 20.23
CA ASP A 11 -9.53 -27.64 21.11
C ASP A 11 -9.00 -26.51 20.24
N ASP A 12 -9.85 -25.49 20.03
CA ASP A 12 -9.68 -24.49 18.97
C ASP A 12 -8.57 -23.53 19.39
N TYR A 13 -7.33 -24.01 19.21
CA TYR A 13 -6.06 -23.35 19.49
C TYR A 13 -5.90 -22.11 18.61
N LYS A 14 -6.66 -21.09 19.00
CA LYS A 14 -6.38 -19.69 18.72
C LYS A 14 -5.08 -19.37 19.43
N GLU A 15 -3.97 -19.72 18.78
CA GLU A 15 -2.73 -18.96 18.95
C GLU A 15 -3.13 -17.48 18.92
N GLU A 16 -2.77 -16.72 19.94
CA GLU A 16 -2.99 -15.27 19.96
C GLU A 16 -2.01 -14.64 18.96
N ILE A 17 -2.32 -14.78 17.67
CA ILE A 17 -1.53 -14.26 16.55
C ILE A 17 -1.42 -12.75 16.75
N GLU A 18 -0.22 -12.29 17.08
CA GLU A 18 0.03 -10.87 17.25
C GLU A 18 -0.20 -10.14 15.92
N ASP A 19 -1.33 -9.44 15.81
CA ASP A 19 -1.71 -8.62 14.67
C ASP A 19 -0.74 -7.44 14.46
N ASN A 20 0.39 -7.75 13.83
CA ASN A 20 1.39 -6.83 13.34
C ASN A 20 0.90 -6.09 12.09
N ASN A 21 -0.34 -5.59 12.09
CA ASN A 21 -1.05 -5.20 10.87
C ASN A 21 -0.86 -3.71 10.56
N CYS A 22 -0.83 -3.38 9.26
CA CYS A 22 -0.73 -2.01 8.80
C CYS A 22 -2.02 -1.25 9.08
N LEU A 23 -1.95 -0.18 9.87
CA LEU A 23 -3.10 0.63 10.27
C LEU A 23 -3.89 1.22 9.08
N LEU A 24 -3.28 1.37 7.91
CA LEU A 24 -3.90 1.95 6.71
C LEU A 24 -4.50 0.92 5.73
N CYS A 25 -4.09 -0.35 5.76
CA CYS A 25 -4.60 -1.37 4.81
C CYS A 25 -5.08 -2.68 5.44
N GLY A 26 -4.92 -2.86 6.76
CA GLY A 26 -5.32 -4.05 7.51
C GLY A 26 -4.41 -5.27 7.32
N VAL A 27 -3.55 -5.25 6.28
CA VAL A 27 -2.66 -6.37 5.93
C VAL A 27 -1.49 -6.46 6.92
N LEU A 28 -1.19 -7.70 7.32
CA LEU A 28 -0.08 -8.08 8.20
C LEU A 28 1.29 -7.63 7.64
N CYS A 29 2.07 -6.90 8.44
CA CYS A 29 3.37 -6.33 8.08
C CYS A 29 4.53 -7.35 8.16
N GLU A 30 4.30 -8.56 7.66
CA GLU A 30 5.28 -9.64 7.70
C GLU A 30 6.12 -9.79 6.44
N ILE A 31 7.32 -10.33 6.64
CA ILE A 31 8.13 -10.91 5.58
C ILE A 31 7.48 -12.18 5.03
N PHE A 32 7.23 -12.18 3.73
CA PHE A 32 6.89 -13.40 3.01
C PHE A 32 8.08 -14.37 2.94
N TYR A 33 7.99 -15.44 3.73
CA TYR A 33 8.92 -16.57 3.70
C TYR A 33 8.62 -17.52 2.52
N SER A 34 8.88 -17.10 1.28
CA SER A 34 9.07 -18.11 0.22
C SER A 34 10.40 -18.83 0.47
N LYS A 35 10.46 -20.16 0.31
CA LYS A 35 11.67 -20.93 0.68
C LYS A 35 12.96 -20.49 -0.05
N LEU A 36 12.81 -19.79 -1.18
CA LEU A 36 13.91 -19.27 -1.99
C LEU A 36 14.39 -17.87 -1.57
N VAL A 37 13.59 -17.09 -0.84
CA VAL A 37 13.81 -15.65 -0.63
C VAL A 37 13.50 -15.24 0.81
N ARG A 38 14.50 -14.68 1.50
CA ARG A 38 14.30 -13.93 2.76
C ARG A 38 14.67 -12.45 2.52
N PRO A 39 13.72 -11.51 2.39
CA PRO A 39 13.96 -10.07 2.23
C PRO A 39 15.10 -9.50 3.09
N THR A 40 15.17 -9.82 4.38
CA THR A 40 16.22 -9.31 5.28
C THR A 40 17.59 -9.97 5.13
N ARG A 41 17.76 -11.01 4.31
CA ARG A 41 19.10 -11.39 3.86
C ARG A 41 19.62 -10.24 2.98
N PRO A 42 20.82 -9.68 3.26
CA PRO A 42 21.39 -8.58 2.46
C PRO A 42 21.38 -8.84 0.95
N THR A 43 21.57 -10.09 0.54
CA THR A 43 21.56 -10.54 -0.87
C THR A 43 20.22 -10.38 -1.60
N VAL A 44 19.11 -10.20 -0.88
CA VAL A 44 17.77 -10.05 -1.46
C VAL A 44 17.47 -8.57 -1.71
N LEU A 45 17.41 -7.74 -0.66
CA LEU A 45 17.11 -6.31 -0.84
C LEU A 45 18.24 -5.53 -1.55
N PHE A 46 19.52 -5.90 -1.40
CA PHE A 46 20.61 -5.39 -2.26
C PHE A 46 20.71 -6.11 -3.61
N GLY A 47 19.77 -7.00 -3.90
CA GLY A 47 19.54 -7.56 -5.23
C GLY A 47 18.66 -6.68 -6.13
N GLU A 48 18.07 -5.60 -5.60
CA GLU A 48 17.43 -4.55 -6.39
C GLU A 48 18.50 -3.56 -6.91
N GLU A 49 18.52 -3.32 -8.22
CA GLU A 49 19.59 -2.55 -8.91
C GLU A 49 19.80 -1.15 -8.31
N LYS A 50 18.71 -0.50 -7.86
CA LYS A 50 18.73 0.84 -7.22
C LYS A 50 19.62 0.93 -5.97
N TRP A 51 19.88 -0.17 -5.26
CA TRP A 51 20.72 -0.19 -4.05
C TRP A 51 21.94 -1.11 -4.14
N LYS A 52 22.03 -1.93 -5.20
CA LYS A 52 23.16 -2.81 -5.52
C LYS A 52 24.51 -2.09 -5.45
N HIS A 53 24.60 -0.83 -5.88
CA HIS A 53 25.82 -0.02 -5.83
C HIS A 53 26.24 0.40 -4.40
N ARG A 54 25.31 0.40 -3.42
CA ARG A 54 25.61 0.73 -2.01
C ARG A 54 26.17 -0.46 -1.22
N ARG A 55 26.22 -1.65 -1.82
CA ARG A 55 26.65 -2.90 -1.20
C ARG A 55 28.16 -2.96 -0.99
N LYS A 56 28.67 -2.30 0.06
CA LYS A 56 30.02 -2.53 0.58
C LYS A 56 30.15 -4.00 1.01
N ALA A 57 31.32 -4.61 0.80
CA ALA A 57 31.54 -6.05 0.89
C ALA A 57 31.24 -6.71 2.27
N LYS A 58 31.03 -5.92 3.33
CA LYS A 58 30.71 -6.38 4.70
C LYS A 58 29.49 -5.68 5.32
N ALA A 59 28.69 -4.95 4.54
CA ALA A 59 27.50 -4.25 5.04
C ALA A 59 26.27 -5.17 5.14
N GLU A 60 25.77 -5.40 6.36
CA GLU A 60 24.50 -6.13 6.60
C GLU A 60 23.26 -5.26 6.35
N HIS A 61 23.39 -3.94 6.49
CA HIS A 61 22.37 -2.97 6.13
C HIS A 61 22.99 -1.74 5.46
N VAL A 62 22.15 -0.92 4.82
CA VAL A 62 22.49 0.44 4.39
C VAL A 62 21.43 1.41 4.88
N ILE A 63 21.79 2.69 4.89
CA ILE A 63 20.90 3.81 5.18
C ILE A 63 20.65 4.59 3.88
N VAL A 64 19.38 4.91 3.61
CA VAL A 64 18.92 5.73 2.47
C VAL A 64 17.82 6.70 2.92
N PRO A 65 17.47 7.74 2.15
CA PRO A 65 16.27 8.54 2.41
C PRO A 65 14.99 7.69 2.33
N SER A 66 14.03 7.90 3.24
CA SER A 66 12.73 7.19 3.25
C SER A 66 12.02 7.21 1.90
N LYS A 67 12.12 8.34 1.20
CA LYS A 67 11.55 8.56 -0.13
C LYS A 67 12.01 7.54 -1.19
N GLU A 68 13.26 7.05 -1.12
CA GLU A 68 13.77 5.99 -2.03
C GLU A 68 13.05 4.64 -1.82
N VAL A 69 12.51 4.40 -0.63
CA VAL A 69 11.73 3.20 -0.32
C VAL A 69 10.26 3.42 -0.65
N GLU A 70 9.70 4.56 -0.25
CA GLU A 70 8.29 4.92 -0.44
C GLU A 70 7.88 5.02 -1.92
N GLU A 71 8.65 5.73 -2.74
CA GLU A 71 8.40 5.82 -4.19
C GLU A 71 9.03 4.66 -4.97
N GLY A 72 9.76 3.77 -4.28
CA GLY A 72 10.56 2.73 -4.90
C GLY A 72 9.80 1.43 -5.16
N TYR A 73 9.67 1.03 -6.44
CA TYR A 73 9.26 -0.32 -6.81
C TYR A 73 10.33 -1.36 -6.43
N PHE A 74 9.92 -2.63 -6.26
CA PHE A 74 10.81 -3.79 -6.05
C PHE A 74 10.59 -4.75 -7.21
N ALA A 75 11.39 -4.63 -8.27
CA ALA A 75 11.13 -5.35 -9.50
C ALA A 75 11.49 -6.84 -9.39
N LYS A 76 12.48 -7.17 -8.55
CA LYS A 76 12.97 -8.52 -8.35
C LYS A 76 12.19 -9.24 -7.24
N TYR A 77 11.74 -8.51 -6.23
CA TYR A 77 10.99 -9.05 -5.10
C TYR A 77 9.76 -8.19 -4.75
N PRO A 78 8.70 -8.17 -5.59
CA PRO A 78 7.56 -7.25 -5.44
C PRO A 78 6.97 -7.23 -4.03
N PHE A 79 6.73 -8.40 -3.43
CA PHE A 79 6.14 -8.57 -2.10
C PHE A 79 6.94 -7.91 -0.95
N SER A 80 8.17 -7.44 -1.19
CA SER A 80 8.98 -6.76 -0.16
C SER A 80 8.33 -5.48 0.37
N TRP A 81 7.38 -4.88 -0.35
CA TRP A 81 6.67 -3.68 0.11
C TRP A 81 5.88 -3.92 1.40
N SER A 82 5.32 -5.11 1.63
CA SER A 82 4.57 -5.44 2.87
C SER A 82 5.47 -5.66 4.08
N ALA A 83 6.79 -5.79 3.87
CA ALA A 83 7.76 -5.87 4.97
C ALA A 83 8.37 -4.50 5.32
N MET A 84 8.22 -3.49 4.44
CA MET A 84 8.86 -2.17 4.56
C MET A 84 7.92 -1.20 5.27
N CYS A 85 8.22 -0.88 6.53
CA CYS A 85 7.29 -0.18 7.40
C CYS A 85 7.93 1.02 8.11
N ARG A 86 7.12 2.07 8.26
CA ARG A 86 7.23 3.03 9.37
C ARG A 86 6.54 2.42 10.60
N ALA A 87 6.96 2.80 11.79
CA ALA A 87 6.35 2.37 13.04
C ALA A 87 6.31 3.53 14.05
N SER A 88 5.74 3.31 15.25
CA SER A 88 5.44 4.46 16.09
C SER A 88 5.33 4.27 17.63
N GLU A 89 6.47 4.28 18.33
CA GLU A 89 6.85 3.93 19.74
C GLU A 89 6.14 4.64 20.96
N CYS A 90 6.35 4.29 22.25
CA CYS A 90 5.78 5.02 23.42
C CYS A 90 6.27 4.59 24.84
N PRO A 91 6.88 5.49 25.65
CA PRO A 91 7.22 5.23 27.06
C PRO A 91 6.49 6.09 28.13
N LYS A 92 6.79 5.81 29.41
CA LYS A 92 6.15 6.34 30.65
C LYS A 92 7.14 7.05 31.61
N SER A 93 6.63 7.67 32.67
CA SER A 93 7.34 7.78 33.97
C SER A 93 6.42 7.96 35.20
N LEU A 94 6.64 7.14 36.23
CA LEU A 94 6.50 7.40 37.70
C LEU A 94 5.37 8.31 38.24
N LEU A 95 4.26 7.71 38.71
CA LEU A 95 3.75 7.75 40.11
C LEU A 95 2.30 7.22 40.21
N GLY A 96 1.94 6.63 41.36
CA GLY A 96 0.55 6.39 41.77
C GLY A 96 -0.22 5.23 41.10
N LEU A 97 -1.23 4.71 41.80
CA LEU A 97 -2.14 3.67 41.30
C LEU A 97 -3.23 4.23 40.36
N GLN A 98 -3.89 3.30 39.64
CA GLN A 98 -5.31 3.30 39.25
C GLN A 98 -5.71 3.63 37.78
N TYR A 99 -5.85 2.54 36.99
CA TYR A 99 -6.65 2.36 35.75
C TYR A 99 -6.35 3.16 34.44
N ILE A 100 -7.00 2.69 33.35
CA ILE A 100 -7.15 3.27 31.99
C ILE A 100 -6.02 2.96 30.97
N LEU A 101 -6.35 3.03 29.67
CA LEU A 101 -5.76 2.33 28.51
C LEU A 101 -5.13 3.28 27.44
N THR A 102 -4.67 2.66 26.34
CA THR A 102 -4.61 3.16 24.93
C THR A 102 -3.39 3.91 24.33
N ASP A 103 -2.93 3.33 23.20
CA ASP A 103 -2.68 3.91 21.85
C ASP A 103 -1.47 4.80 21.55
N THR A 104 -0.72 4.39 20.52
CA THR A 104 0.70 4.71 20.28
C THR A 104 1.06 4.30 18.84
N VAL A 105 1.63 5.05 17.89
CA VAL A 105 2.04 6.45 17.68
C VAL A 105 3.13 7.04 18.58
N ILE A 106 4.19 7.72 18.05
CA ILE A 106 5.49 7.80 18.78
C ILE A 106 5.46 8.74 20.00
N LYS A 107 5.02 8.28 21.17
CA LYS A 107 5.15 9.07 22.40
C LYS A 107 6.62 9.11 22.82
N GLN A 108 7.12 10.26 23.29
CA GLN A 108 8.50 10.42 23.78
C GLN A 108 8.52 10.47 25.33
N PRO A 109 9.57 10.00 26.05
CA PRO A 109 9.55 9.93 27.52
C PRO A 109 9.26 11.28 28.17
N GLY A 110 8.32 11.31 29.13
CA GLY A 110 7.88 12.54 29.79
C GLY A 110 7.00 13.46 28.93
N THR A 111 6.61 13.06 27.72
CA THR A 111 5.75 13.85 26.83
C THR A 111 4.39 13.17 26.58
N THR A 112 3.40 13.96 26.15
CA THR A 112 2.15 13.45 25.56
C THR A 112 2.19 13.38 24.03
N LYS A 113 3.30 13.80 23.40
CA LYS A 113 3.36 14.09 21.97
C LYS A 113 3.82 12.89 21.17
N TYR A 114 3.15 12.68 20.06
CA TYR A 114 3.39 11.57 19.16
C TYR A 114 4.19 12.00 17.92
N PHE A 115 5.24 11.27 17.52
CA PHE A 115 6.00 11.48 16.27
C PHE A 115 5.87 10.31 15.28
N LEU A 116 6.64 10.35 14.18
CA LEU A 116 6.69 9.34 13.10
C LEU A 116 8.14 8.84 12.94
N SER A 117 8.38 7.52 12.90
CA SER A 117 9.72 6.98 12.67
C SER A 117 10.15 7.06 11.20
N GLY A 118 11.44 6.79 10.98
CA GLY A 118 11.96 6.31 9.71
C GLY A 118 11.42 4.93 9.31
N ILE A 119 12.01 4.33 8.29
CA ILE A 119 11.57 3.03 7.73
C ILE A 119 12.54 1.91 8.11
N THR A 120 12.02 0.71 8.36
CA THR A 120 12.80 -0.54 8.40
C THR A 120 12.03 -1.67 7.72
N THR A 121 12.75 -2.71 7.31
CA THR A 121 12.16 -4.03 7.14
C THR A 121 11.86 -4.64 8.53
N ILE A 122 10.69 -5.27 8.71
CA ILE A 122 10.27 -5.97 9.94
C ILE A 122 10.50 -7.49 9.78
N GLU A 123 11.17 -8.14 10.74
CA GLU A 123 11.31 -9.61 10.77
C GLU A 123 10.18 -10.22 11.61
N SER A 124 9.49 -11.23 11.06
CA SER A 124 8.51 -12.05 11.80
C SER A 124 9.23 -12.91 12.84
N ALA A 125 9.24 -12.41 14.09
CA ALA A 125 9.79 -13.05 15.27
C ALA A 125 9.05 -12.53 16.52
N GLN A 126 7.96 -13.22 16.88
CA GLN A 126 6.81 -12.79 17.72
C GLN A 126 7.10 -12.48 19.21
N LEU A 127 8.36 -12.25 19.61
CA LEU A 127 8.75 -12.05 21.01
C LEU A 127 9.75 -10.90 21.22
N PHE A 128 10.17 -10.20 20.15
CA PHE A 128 11.29 -9.26 20.22
C PHE A 128 10.90 -7.83 19.86
N SER A 129 11.45 -6.87 20.60
CA SER A 129 11.38 -5.46 20.21
C SER A 129 12.02 -5.25 18.83
N TYR A 130 11.25 -4.74 17.89
CA TYR A 130 11.72 -4.21 16.62
C TYR A 130 12.67 -3.03 16.84
N VAL A 131 13.45 -2.68 15.82
CA VAL A 131 14.37 -1.53 15.86
C VAL A 131 14.26 -0.72 14.58
N ILE A 132 14.07 0.59 14.70
CA ILE A 132 13.76 1.49 13.58
C ILE A 132 14.50 2.85 13.75
N PRO A 133 14.85 3.59 12.67
CA PRO A 133 15.43 4.92 12.81
C PRO A 133 14.44 5.91 13.44
N LYS A 134 14.91 6.79 14.33
CA LYS A 134 14.09 7.86 14.93
C LYS A 134 13.68 8.92 13.89
N ASP A 135 14.56 9.25 12.95
CA ASP A 135 14.32 10.28 11.92
C ASP A 135 13.34 9.77 10.83
N PRO A 136 12.17 10.41 10.62
CA PRO A 136 11.22 10.04 9.56
C PRO A 136 11.79 10.11 8.15
N ASN A 137 12.87 10.85 7.92
CA ASN A 137 13.51 10.98 6.61
C ASN A 137 14.45 9.83 6.28
N VAL A 138 14.67 8.88 7.21
CA VAL A 138 15.69 7.84 7.11
C VAL A 138 15.09 6.43 7.02
N ALA A 139 15.54 5.64 6.04
CA ALA A 139 15.24 4.22 5.91
C ALA A 139 16.48 3.35 6.13
N ARG A 140 16.33 2.28 6.92
CA ARG A 140 17.30 1.17 7.01
C ARG A 140 16.83 -0.01 6.16
N ILE A 141 17.66 -0.42 5.21
CA ILE A 141 17.43 -1.56 4.33
C ILE A 141 18.45 -2.65 4.65
N GLY A 142 18.00 -3.89 4.85
CA GLY A 142 18.86 -5.03 5.22
C GLY A 142 18.63 -5.50 6.65
N ARG A 143 19.60 -6.24 7.21
CA ARG A 143 19.41 -6.94 8.49
C ARG A 143 19.79 -6.07 9.70
N LYS A 144 19.14 -6.35 10.83
CA LYS A 144 19.65 -6.02 12.17
C LYS A 144 20.98 -6.76 12.38
N THR A 145 22.09 -6.01 12.33
CA THR A 145 23.41 -6.49 12.74
C THR A 145 23.34 -6.96 14.20
N GLY A 146 23.85 -8.15 14.51
CA GLY A 146 23.76 -8.72 15.86
C GLY A 146 24.38 -7.82 16.94
N ASN A 147 25.52 -7.21 16.61
CA ASN A 147 26.30 -6.34 17.50
C ASN A 147 26.13 -4.84 17.16
N LEU A 148 24.93 -4.40 16.77
CA LEU A 148 24.61 -2.97 16.81
C LEU A 148 24.67 -2.51 18.27
N GLN A 149 25.72 -1.76 18.61
CA GLN A 149 25.62 -0.73 19.63
C GLN A 149 24.59 0.28 19.08
N TYR A 150 23.42 0.32 19.70
CA TYR A 150 22.36 1.25 19.30
C TYR A 150 22.73 2.63 19.83
N ASP A 151 23.25 3.46 18.94
CA ASP A 151 23.33 4.89 19.16
C ASP A 151 21.94 5.53 19.24
N ASP A 152 21.91 6.82 19.54
CA ASP A 152 20.67 7.58 19.64
C ASP A 152 19.95 7.81 18.31
N THR A 153 20.41 7.29 17.17
CA THR A 153 19.69 7.40 15.89
C THR A 153 18.59 6.34 15.74
N PHE A 154 18.65 5.25 16.52
CA PHE A 154 17.67 4.16 16.50
C PHE A 154 16.82 4.12 17.77
N ILE A 155 15.63 3.53 17.68
CA ILE A 155 14.81 3.20 18.84
C ILE A 155 14.19 1.81 18.76
N ARG A 156 13.92 1.21 19.92
CA ARG A 156 13.26 -0.08 20.08
C ARG A 156 11.77 0.11 20.37
N PHE A 157 10.93 -0.72 19.76
CA PHE A 157 9.48 -0.72 19.99
C PHE A 157 8.87 -2.12 19.74
N HIS A 158 7.64 -2.33 20.19
CA HIS A 158 6.81 -3.51 19.95
C HIS A 158 5.56 -3.10 19.17
N ALA A 159 4.96 -3.99 18.38
CA ALA A 159 3.74 -3.65 17.65
C ALA A 159 2.58 -3.29 18.60
N ALA A 160 1.73 -2.37 18.16
CA ALA A 160 0.45 -2.10 18.79
C ALA A 160 -0.66 -2.91 18.10
N ASN A 161 -1.44 -3.67 18.86
CA ASN A 161 -2.60 -4.40 18.34
C ASN A 161 -3.74 -3.41 18.02
N ILE A 162 -4.24 -3.46 16.78
CA ILE A 162 -5.21 -2.51 16.24
C ILE A 162 -6.52 -2.51 17.04
N GLU A 163 -6.99 -3.64 17.53
CA GLU A 163 -8.25 -3.77 18.27
C GLU A 163 -8.08 -3.45 19.76
N ARG A 164 -7.18 -4.16 20.45
CA ARG A 164 -6.91 -4.05 21.89
C ARG A 164 -5.47 -4.42 22.23
N GLN A 165 -4.74 -3.52 22.90
CA GLN A 165 -3.38 -3.82 23.36
C GLN A 165 -3.38 -4.86 24.50
N PRO A 166 -2.55 -5.93 24.43
CA PRO A 166 -2.33 -6.85 25.56
C PRO A 166 -1.63 -6.17 26.74
N SER A 167 -1.92 -6.64 27.96
CA SER A 167 -1.42 -6.04 29.21
C SER A 167 0.08 -6.19 29.41
N GLU A 168 0.71 -7.21 28.84
CA GLU A 168 2.15 -7.44 28.94
C GLU A 168 3.02 -6.38 28.27
N PHE A 169 2.44 -5.50 27.44
CA PHE A 169 3.14 -4.35 26.86
C PHE A 169 3.21 -3.15 27.81
N GLN A 170 2.65 -3.26 29.03
CA GLN A 170 2.56 -2.18 30.02
C GLN A 170 3.92 -1.59 30.41
N GLY A 171 4.33 -0.51 29.74
CA GLY A 171 5.60 0.19 30.00
C GLY A 171 6.74 -0.21 29.06
N LYS A 172 6.51 -1.13 28.11
CA LYS A 172 7.34 -1.29 26.92
C LYS A 172 7.06 -0.12 25.95
N ASN A 173 7.99 0.14 25.04
CA ASN A 173 7.74 1.00 23.87
C ASN A 173 6.80 0.28 22.89
N ILE A 174 5.63 0.85 22.57
CA ILE A 174 4.59 0.23 21.73
C ILE A 174 4.32 1.10 20.50
N GLY A 175 3.98 0.55 19.33
CA GLY A 175 3.63 1.36 18.16
C GLY A 175 2.87 0.69 17.02
N PHE A 176 1.85 1.38 16.48
CA PHE A 176 1.20 1.01 15.24
C PHE A 176 2.16 1.08 14.06
N ILE A 177 2.04 0.09 13.18
CA ILE A 177 2.86 -0.10 12.00
C ILE A 177 2.12 0.43 10.76
N VAL A 178 2.85 1.01 9.81
CA VAL A 178 2.31 1.46 8.52
C VAL A 178 3.31 1.11 7.41
N HIS A 179 2.87 0.37 6.38
CA HIS A 179 3.70 0.13 5.19
C HIS A 179 4.12 1.46 4.55
N ALA A 180 5.39 1.58 4.14
CA ALA A 180 5.95 2.76 3.48
C ALA A 180 5.08 3.21 2.29
N HIS A 181 4.73 2.26 1.41
CA HIS A 181 3.86 2.49 0.25
C HIS A 181 2.43 2.88 0.62
N CYS A 182 1.91 2.43 1.77
CA CYS A 182 0.62 2.89 2.27
C CYS A 182 0.70 4.33 2.82
N TRP A 183 1.78 4.71 3.50
CA TRP A 183 1.95 6.09 3.98
C TRP A 183 2.04 7.07 2.80
N ALA A 184 2.86 6.76 1.79
CA ALA A 184 2.98 7.59 0.60
C ALA A 184 1.72 7.59 -0.29
N LEU A 185 0.95 6.49 -0.35
CA LEU A 185 -0.37 6.50 -1.01
C LEU A 185 -1.38 7.38 -0.26
N PHE A 186 -1.29 7.45 1.07
CA PHE A 186 -2.19 8.26 1.89
C PHE A 186 -2.00 9.76 1.71
N ASP A 187 -0.79 10.22 1.35
CA ASP A 187 -0.50 11.63 1.07
C ASP A 187 -1.36 12.22 -0.07
N TYR A 188 -1.61 11.41 -1.12
CA TYR A 188 -2.53 11.75 -2.21
C TYR A 188 -4.00 11.87 -1.77
N ILE A 189 -4.37 11.26 -0.64
CA ILE A 189 -5.74 11.25 -0.10
C ILE A 189 -5.90 12.36 0.95
N ILE A 190 -4.88 12.63 1.76
CA ILE A 190 -4.79 13.74 2.69
C ILE A 190 -3.31 14.06 2.97
N PRO A 191 -2.86 15.33 2.82
CA PRO A 191 -1.46 15.68 3.05
C PRO A 191 -0.95 15.22 4.41
N THR A 192 0.07 14.37 4.40
CA THR A 192 0.69 13.76 5.59
C THR A 192 1.17 14.82 6.58
N ALA A 193 1.67 15.96 6.10
CA ALA A 193 2.04 17.12 6.93
C ALA A 193 0.87 17.75 7.74
N LEU A 194 -0.39 17.41 7.46
CA LEU A 194 -1.56 17.73 8.30
C LEU A 194 -1.86 16.61 9.31
N VAL A 195 -1.62 15.36 8.91
CA VAL A 195 -1.76 14.15 9.75
C VAL A 195 -0.71 14.14 10.85
N GLU A 196 0.55 14.43 10.52
CA GLU A 196 1.71 14.51 11.42
C GLU A 196 1.48 15.51 12.56
N LYS A 197 0.86 16.66 12.26
CA LYS A 197 0.50 17.69 13.27
C LYS A 197 -0.60 17.25 14.23
N LYS A 198 -1.31 16.14 13.95
CA LYS A 198 -2.46 15.63 14.71
C LYS A 198 -2.44 14.10 14.84
N LEU A 199 -1.25 13.53 15.02
CA LEU A 199 -1.00 12.08 15.00
C LEU A 199 -1.90 11.26 15.95
N GLU A 200 -2.17 11.74 17.17
CA GLU A 200 -3.14 11.11 18.08
C GLU A 200 -4.51 10.90 17.41
N LYS A 201 -5.03 11.96 16.79
CA LYS A 201 -6.37 12.02 16.21
C LYS A 201 -6.48 11.03 15.04
N PHE A 202 -5.41 10.92 14.24
CA PHE A 202 -5.31 9.98 13.13
C PHE A 202 -5.35 8.53 13.60
N ILE A 203 -4.66 8.23 14.69
CA ILE A 203 -4.55 6.87 15.22
C ILE A 203 -5.85 6.45 15.91
N ARG A 204 -6.45 7.34 16.70
CA ARG A 204 -7.81 7.16 17.26
C ARG A 204 -8.84 6.95 16.14
N ALA A 205 -8.71 7.64 15.00
CA ALA A 205 -9.56 7.45 13.83
C ALA A 205 -9.33 6.10 13.12
N GLY A 206 -8.07 5.67 12.97
CA GLY A 206 -7.69 4.37 12.42
C GLY A 206 -8.23 3.21 13.26
N ARG A 207 -8.01 3.21 14.57
CA ARG A 207 -8.57 2.19 15.47
C ARG A 207 -10.10 2.23 15.52
N LYS A 208 -10.72 3.41 15.50
CA LYS A 208 -12.19 3.53 15.43
C LYS A 208 -12.74 2.89 14.15
N TYR A 209 -12.03 2.96 13.03
CA TYR A 209 -12.40 2.24 11.83
C TYR A 209 -12.31 0.72 12.04
N TRP A 210 -11.14 0.20 12.43
CA TRP A 210 -10.90 -1.24 12.53
C TRP A 210 -11.70 -1.96 13.63
N ARG A 211 -11.99 -1.33 14.78
CA ARG A 211 -12.90 -1.91 15.79
C ARG A 211 -14.32 -2.20 15.28
N ASN A 212 -14.69 -1.70 14.10
CA ASN A 212 -15.99 -1.92 13.46
C ASN A 212 -15.86 -2.65 12.10
N ASN A 213 -14.67 -3.14 11.73
CA ASN A 213 -14.38 -3.74 10.42
C ASN A 213 -13.38 -4.90 10.57
N ARG A 214 -13.74 -6.11 10.10
CA ARG A 214 -12.84 -7.28 10.04
C ARG A 214 -11.48 -6.89 9.43
N LEU A 215 -10.38 -7.28 10.07
CA LEU A 215 -9.02 -7.10 9.55
C LEU A 215 -8.77 -8.03 8.34
N TRP A 216 -8.08 -7.51 7.31
CA TRP A 216 -7.93 -8.20 6.02
C TRP A 216 -6.54 -8.84 5.90
N GLY A 217 -6.48 -10.12 5.54
CA GLY A 217 -5.22 -10.85 5.37
C GLY A 217 -4.76 -11.66 6.58
N ILE A 218 -5.44 -11.61 7.74
CA ILE A 218 -5.19 -12.54 8.86
C ILE A 218 -5.46 -13.98 8.43
N GLN A 219 -6.55 -14.20 7.70
CA GLN A 219 -7.02 -15.53 7.28
C GLN A 219 -6.58 -15.92 5.85
N ASP A 220 -5.77 -15.10 5.16
CA ASP A 220 -5.27 -15.37 3.81
C ASP A 220 -4.02 -16.31 3.81
N TRP A 221 -4.05 -17.30 4.71
CA TRP A 221 -2.96 -18.27 4.92
C TRP A 221 -2.79 -19.19 3.71
N GLU A 222 -3.88 -19.51 2.99
CA GLU A 222 -3.82 -20.30 1.76
C GLU A 222 -3.02 -19.57 0.67
N GLN A 223 -3.28 -18.26 0.44
CA GLN A 223 -2.50 -17.48 -0.51
C GLN A 223 -1.05 -17.30 -0.05
N LYS A 224 -0.81 -17.19 1.27
CA LYS A 224 0.54 -17.19 1.87
C LYS A 224 1.31 -18.47 1.53
N LEU A 225 0.69 -19.65 1.67
CA LEU A 225 1.29 -20.94 1.29
C LEU A 225 1.40 -21.15 -0.21
N TRP A 226 0.40 -20.73 -1.01
CA TRP A 226 0.44 -20.81 -2.46
C TRP A 226 1.62 -20.02 -3.03
N LYS A 227 1.82 -18.76 -2.59
CA LYS A 227 2.96 -17.92 -2.98
C LYS A 227 4.31 -18.37 -2.40
N ALA A 228 4.30 -19.10 -1.28
CA ALA A 228 5.50 -19.77 -0.79
C ALA A 228 5.89 -21.01 -1.63
N GLY A 229 5.01 -21.46 -2.54
CA GLY A 229 5.18 -22.66 -3.36
C GLY A 229 4.90 -23.94 -2.58
N HIS A 230 3.88 -23.96 -1.71
CA HIS A 230 3.57 -25.09 -0.82
C HIS A 230 2.20 -25.73 -1.10
N GLY A 231 1.31 -25.07 -1.84
CA GLY A 231 0.09 -25.67 -2.37
C GLY A 231 0.31 -26.39 -3.71
N ARG A 232 -0.30 -27.58 -3.87
CA ARG A 232 -0.59 -28.17 -5.20
C ARG A 232 -1.99 -27.78 -5.71
N THR A 233 -2.76 -27.09 -4.89
CA THR A 233 -4.16 -26.73 -5.12
C THR A 233 -4.29 -25.64 -6.19
N HIS A 234 -5.41 -25.68 -6.92
CA HIS A 234 -5.81 -24.58 -7.79
C HIS A 234 -5.99 -23.30 -6.97
N ASN A 235 -5.66 -22.16 -7.56
CA ASN A 235 -5.99 -20.85 -7.00
C ASN A 235 -7.53 -20.74 -6.92
N GLN A 236 -8.11 -20.79 -5.72
CA GLN A 236 -9.58 -20.80 -5.50
C GLN A 236 -10.24 -19.43 -5.76
N GLY A 237 -9.54 -18.52 -6.45
CA GLY A 237 -9.79 -17.09 -6.38
C GLY A 237 -9.13 -16.46 -5.15
N PHE A 238 -9.21 -15.14 -5.04
CA PHE A 238 -8.78 -14.42 -3.87
C PHE A 238 -9.99 -14.22 -2.94
N GLU A 239 -9.90 -14.57 -1.65
CA GLU A 239 -10.98 -14.36 -0.66
C GLU A 239 -11.49 -12.91 -0.69
N PHE A 240 -10.56 -11.98 -0.88
CA PHE A 240 -10.78 -10.53 -0.89
C PHE A 240 -10.96 -9.94 -2.30
N GLY A 241 -11.21 -10.77 -3.32
CA GLY A 241 -11.33 -10.36 -4.73
C GLY A 241 -10.05 -9.77 -5.34
N CYS A 242 -8.94 -9.72 -4.61
CA CYS A 242 -7.70 -9.08 -5.03
C CYS A 242 -6.45 -9.75 -4.45
N ASP A 243 -5.33 -9.64 -5.17
CA ASP A 243 -4.01 -9.95 -4.63
C ASP A 243 -3.61 -8.86 -3.61
N ILE A 244 -3.85 -9.12 -2.32
CA ILE A 244 -3.56 -8.16 -1.24
C ILE A 244 -2.06 -7.86 -1.06
N TYR A 245 -1.17 -8.63 -1.70
CA TYR A 245 0.28 -8.48 -1.66
C TYR A 245 0.86 -7.83 -2.93
N LYS A 246 0.05 -7.39 -3.91
CA LYS A 246 0.51 -6.43 -4.94
C LYS A 246 0.64 -5.03 -4.35
N ASN A 247 1.64 -4.27 -4.80
CA ASN A 247 1.92 -2.94 -4.25
C ASN A 247 0.77 -1.96 -4.58
N PRO A 248 0.08 -1.37 -3.58
CA PRO A 248 -1.07 -0.51 -3.83
C PRO A 248 -0.66 0.87 -4.36
N LEU A 249 0.55 1.36 -4.03
CA LEU A 249 1.04 2.64 -4.55
C LEU A 249 1.58 2.51 -5.97
N ILE A 250 2.27 1.41 -6.30
CA ILE A 250 2.96 1.25 -7.58
C ILE A 250 2.39 0.07 -8.35
N VAL A 251 1.59 0.37 -9.38
CA VAL A 251 0.93 -0.61 -10.24
C VAL A 251 1.63 -0.63 -11.61
N PRO A 252 2.47 -1.65 -11.92
CA PRO A 252 3.26 -1.68 -13.15
C PRO A 252 2.42 -1.61 -14.43
N GLU A 253 1.20 -2.13 -14.38
CA GLU A 253 0.26 -2.10 -15.50
C GLU A 253 -0.18 -0.66 -15.84
N VAL A 254 -0.34 0.21 -14.83
CA VAL A 254 -0.61 1.65 -14.99
C VAL A 254 0.63 2.38 -15.51
N GLN A 255 1.80 2.12 -14.91
CA GLN A 255 3.06 2.73 -15.34
C GLN A 255 3.37 2.43 -16.82
N LYS A 256 3.14 1.19 -17.26
CA LYS A 256 3.29 0.78 -18.67
C LYS A 256 2.38 1.58 -19.61
N VAL A 257 1.13 1.83 -19.21
CA VAL A 257 0.18 2.65 -19.98
C VAL A 257 0.62 4.12 -20.04
N VAL A 258 1.02 4.70 -18.90
CA VAL A 258 1.55 6.08 -18.84
C VAL A 258 2.80 6.25 -19.72
N ASP A 259 3.75 5.33 -19.64
CA ASP A 259 4.98 5.40 -20.44
C ASP A 259 4.74 5.10 -21.93
N ASN A 260 3.71 4.35 -22.29
CA ASN A 260 3.28 4.24 -23.69
C ASN A 260 2.70 5.57 -24.18
N ALA A 261 1.78 6.19 -23.44
CA ALA A 261 1.19 7.49 -23.80
C ALA A 261 2.20 8.65 -23.85
N ARG A 262 3.33 8.55 -23.14
CA ARG A 262 4.50 9.45 -23.25
C ARG A 262 5.35 9.20 -24.50
N LYS A 263 5.46 7.94 -24.96
CA LYS A 263 6.21 7.56 -26.17
C LYS A 263 5.44 7.87 -27.45
N THR A 264 4.10 7.76 -27.40
CA THR A 264 3.20 8.23 -28.45
C THR A 264 3.25 9.75 -28.53
N LYS A 265 4.25 10.28 -29.24
CA LYS A 265 4.24 11.68 -29.67
C LYS A 265 2.99 11.88 -30.51
N LYS A 266 2.10 12.77 -30.04
CA LYS A 266 0.88 13.18 -30.73
C LYS A 266 1.28 13.99 -31.98
N GLU A 267 1.60 13.29 -33.07
CA GLU A 267 1.68 13.91 -34.40
C GLU A 267 0.31 14.55 -34.67
N TYR A 268 0.23 15.87 -34.51
CA TYR A 268 -1.00 16.62 -34.80
C TYR A 268 -1.22 16.64 -36.32
N LYS A 269 -1.80 15.56 -36.82
CA LYS A 269 -2.40 15.50 -38.15
C LYS A 269 -3.73 16.24 -38.01
N PRO A 270 -3.92 17.40 -38.67
CA PRO A 270 -5.19 18.11 -38.60
C PRO A 270 -6.30 17.14 -39.03
N PRO A 271 -7.44 17.09 -38.31
CA PRO A 271 -8.43 16.06 -38.51
C PRO A 271 -8.93 16.09 -39.96
N ARG A 272 -8.77 14.96 -40.66
CA ARG A 272 -9.36 14.77 -41.99
C ARG A 272 -10.87 14.89 -41.81
N CYS A 273 -11.46 15.93 -42.40
CA CYS A 273 -12.73 16.49 -41.96
C CYS A 273 -13.82 15.42 -41.80
N SER A 274 -14.15 15.09 -40.55
CA SER A 274 -15.48 14.58 -40.25
C SER A 274 -16.46 15.72 -40.46
N HIS A 275 -17.55 15.50 -41.20
CA HIS A 275 -18.58 16.52 -41.41
C HIS A 275 -19.45 16.78 -40.17
N VAL A 276 -19.18 16.07 -39.07
CA VAL A 276 -19.88 16.21 -37.78
C VAL A 276 -19.21 17.31 -36.95
N PRO A 277 -19.94 18.33 -36.48
CA PRO A 277 -19.40 19.34 -35.56
C PRO A 277 -18.83 18.72 -34.28
N LEU A 278 -17.81 19.34 -33.69
CA LEU A 278 -17.11 18.81 -32.51
C LEU A 278 -18.07 18.54 -31.35
N GLU A 279 -19.06 19.41 -31.17
CA GLU A 279 -20.09 19.34 -30.13
C GLU A 279 -20.94 18.09 -30.30
N VAL A 280 -21.39 17.81 -31.53
CA VAL A 280 -22.20 16.63 -31.88
C VAL A 280 -21.36 15.35 -31.78
N ALA A 281 -20.10 15.39 -32.22
CA ALA A 281 -19.16 14.29 -32.06
C ALA A 281 -18.92 13.97 -30.56
N THR A 282 -18.71 15.00 -29.74
CA THR A 282 -18.60 14.88 -28.29
C THR A 282 -19.87 14.29 -27.69
N MET A 283 -21.07 14.74 -28.08
CA MET A 283 -22.33 14.15 -27.60
C MET A 283 -22.44 12.65 -27.94
N ILE A 284 -22.11 12.25 -29.16
CA ILE A 284 -22.10 10.83 -29.57
C ILE A 284 -21.06 10.04 -28.74
N ALA A 285 -19.92 10.64 -28.44
CA ALA A 285 -18.88 10.03 -27.62
C ALA A 285 -19.22 9.98 -26.12
N GLU A 286 -19.99 10.93 -25.57
CA GLU A 286 -20.57 10.86 -24.21
C GLU A 286 -21.55 9.69 -24.10
N TRP A 287 -22.44 9.51 -25.10
CA TRP A 287 -23.39 8.40 -25.14
C TRP A 287 -22.71 7.03 -25.33
N THR A 288 -21.67 6.97 -26.14
CA THR A 288 -20.91 5.72 -26.38
C THR A 288 -19.96 5.37 -25.23
N CYS A 289 -19.44 6.40 -24.55
CA CYS A 289 -18.42 6.29 -23.52
C CYS A 289 -18.76 7.17 -22.30
N PRO A 290 -19.84 6.85 -21.56
CA PRO A 290 -20.21 7.58 -20.34
C PRO A 290 -19.10 7.54 -19.29
N VAL A 291 -19.12 8.55 -18.41
CA VAL A 291 -18.07 8.77 -17.41
C VAL A 291 -17.96 7.61 -16.41
N ASP A 292 -19.00 6.82 -16.15
CA ASP A 292 -19.04 5.82 -15.06
C ASP A 292 -18.56 4.39 -15.41
N TYR A 293 -17.69 4.21 -16.41
CA TYR A 293 -16.95 2.95 -16.72
C TYR A 293 -17.76 1.74 -17.17
N THR A 294 -19.09 1.86 -17.23
CA THR A 294 -20.01 0.87 -17.83
C THR A 294 -19.86 0.76 -19.37
N ALA A 295 -19.02 1.59 -19.97
CA ALA A 295 -18.81 1.71 -21.41
C ALA A 295 -17.95 0.57 -22.00
N ASP A 296 -18.33 0.11 -23.21
CA ASP A 296 -17.44 -0.70 -24.02
C ASP A 296 -16.31 0.17 -24.62
N VAL A 297 -15.12 0.08 -24.02
CA VAL A 297 -13.91 0.80 -24.42
C VAL A 297 -13.38 0.34 -25.79
N LYS A 298 -13.71 -0.89 -26.22
CA LYS A 298 -13.39 -1.39 -27.57
C LYS A 298 -14.33 -0.76 -28.60
N ASN A 299 -15.63 -0.66 -28.32
CA ASN A 299 -16.55 0.09 -29.18
C ASN A 299 -16.19 1.58 -29.23
N THR A 300 -15.77 2.17 -28.11
CA THR A 300 -15.25 3.54 -28.08
C THR A 300 -14.02 3.71 -28.99
N ARG A 301 -13.05 2.77 -28.97
CA ARG A 301 -11.91 2.79 -29.92
C ARG A 301 -12.39 2.63 -31.37
N ASN A 302 -13.29 1.68 -31.65
CA ASN A 302 -13.83 1.44 -32.98
C ASN A 302 -14.52 2.68 -33.56
N MET A 303 -15.33 3.35 -32.73
CA MET A 303 -16.03 4.61 -33.02
C MET A 303 -15.05 5.72 -33.42
N LEU A 304 -14.03 5.97 -32.61
CA LEU A 304 -12.99 6.98 -32.88
C LEU A 304 -12.22 6.67 -34.17
N LEU A 305 -11.88 5.40 -34.40
CA LEU A 305 -11.16 4.97 -35.59
C LEU A 305 -12.01 5.10 -36.87
N ALA A 306 -13.28 4.69 -36.82
CA ALA A 306 -14.19 4.73 -37.96
C ALA A 306 -14.46 6.16 -38.47
N TRP A 307 -14.63 7.12 -37.55
CA TRP A 307 -14.84 8.52 -37.90
C TRP A 307 -13.57 9.39 -37.87
N GLN A 308 -12.40 8.78 -37.65
CA GLN A 308 -11.09 9.44 -37.52
C GLN A 308 -11.08 10.57 -36.46
N TRP A 309 -11.90 10.43 -35.42
CA TRP A 309 -12.07 11.44 -34.37
C TRP A 309 -10.90 11.46 -33.39
N THR A 310 -10.36 12.66 -33.18
CA THR A 310 -9.40 12.97 -32.11
C THR A 310 -10.00 14.09 -31.27
N PHE A 311 -10.42 13.78 -30.05
CA PHE A 311 -11.02 14.78 -29.17
C PHE A 311 -9.95 15.63 -28.45
N PRO A 312 -10.28 16.88 -28.09
CA PRO A 312 -9.42 17.71 -27.25
C PRO A 312 -9.10 17.06 -25.90
N ASP A 313 -7.95 17.40 -25.32
CA ASP A 313 -7.50 16.80 -24.07
C ASP A 313 -8.47 17.05 -22.89
N TRP A 314 -9.31 18.09 -22.92
CA TRP A 314 -10.31 18.35 -21.87
C TRP A 314 -11.39 17.24 -21.81
N PHE A 315 -11.83 16.73 -22.96
CA PHE A 315 -12.85 15.67 -23.06
C PHE A 315 -12.36 14.35 -22.42
N TRP A 316 -11.05 14.11 -22.53
CA TRP A 316 -10.37 12.98 -21.93
C TRP A 316 -10.02 13.21 -20.45
N LYS A 317 -9.63 14.42 -20.06
CA LYS A 317 -9.20 14.75 -18.68
C LYS A 317 -10.31 14.66 -17.63
N VAL A 318 -11.59 14.65 -18.02
CA VAL A 318 -12.75 14.47 -17.12
C VAL A 318 -13.25 13.03 -16.98
N ARG A 319 -12.70 12.09 -17.78
CA ARG A 319 -13.00 10.65 -17.72
C ARG A 319 -12.01 9.93 -16.82
N LEU A 320 -12.42 8.83 -16.18
CA LEU A 320 -11.65 8.03 -15.21
C LEU A 320 -11.63 8.59 -13.79
N LYS A 321 -12.00 7.75 -12.80
CA LYS A 321 -11.95 8.04 -11.35
C LYS A 321 -10.49 8.16 -10.93
N GLU A 322 -9.98 9.39 -10.91
CA GLU A 322 -8.56 9.67 -10.80
C GLU A 322 -7.95 9.31 -9.44
N GLU A 323 -8.78 9.14 -8.41
CA GLU A 323 -8.36 8.60 -7.11
C GLU A 323 -7.61 7.27 -7.26
N LEU A 324 -8.07 6.39 -8.16
CA LEU A 324 -7.45 5.09 -8.44
C LEU A 324 -6.15 5.20 -9.28
N PHE A 325 -5.84 6.37 -9.82
CA PHE A 325 -4.74 6.62 -10.78
C PHE A 325 -3.90 7.83 -10.36
N VAL A 326 -3.35 7.78 -9.14
CA VAL A 326 -2.52 8.82 -8.53
C VAL A 326 -1.37 9.32 -9.44
N GLU A 327 -0.88 8.47 -10.35
CA GLU A 327 0.11 8.83 -11.37
C GLU A 327 -0.33 10.04 -12.22
N LEU A 328 -1.63 10.20 -12.49
CA LEU A 328 -2.19 11.25 -13.35
C LEU A 328 -1.99 12.66 -12.79
N ASN A 329 -1.83 12.82 -11.46
CA ASN A 329 -1.57 14.12 -10.84
C ASN A 329 -0.22 14.68 -11.32
N SER A 330 0.83 13.85 -11.29
CA SER A 330 2.16 14.22 -11.82
C SER A 330 2.13 14.58 -13.31
N LEU A 331 1.22 13.99 -14.09
CA LEU A 331 1.07 14.26 -15.52
C LEU A 331 0.35 15.59 -15.79
N ARG A 332 -0.53 16.03 -14.88
CA ARG A 332 -1.22 17.33 -14.94
C ARG A 332 -0.33 18.50 -14.55
N GLU A 333 0.53 18.30 -13.56
CA GLU A 333 1.52 19.28 -13.11
C GLU A 333 2.69 19.42 -14.12
N SER A 334 2.93 18.39 -14.92
CA SER A 334 3.97 18.40 -15.94
C SER A 334 3.56 19.07 -17.25
N ASN A 335 4.44 19.91 -17.80
CA ASN A 335 4.31 20.47 -19.16
C ASN A 335 4.66 19.45 -20.28
N TYR A 336 4.50 18.14 -20.05
CA TYR A 336 4.80 17.11 -21.04
C TYR A 336 3.66 16.95 -22.05
N SER A 337 4.01 16.91 -23.34
CA SER A 337 3.10 16.46 -24.39
C SER A 337 2.76 14.98 -24.20
N ILE A 338 1.51 14.68 -23.88
CA ILE A 338 0.99 13.34 -23.60
C ILE A 338 -0.23 13.11 -24.49
N ASP A 339 -0.34 11.93 -25.10
CA ASP A 339 -1.59 11.55 -25.76
C ASP A 339 -2.67 11.18 -24.73
N TRP A 340 -3.44 12.18 -24.30
CA TRP A 340 -4.55 12.00 -23.35
C TRP A 340 -5.67 11.09 -23.89
N GLN A 341 -5.82 10.95 -25.22
CA GLN A 341 -6.80 10.04 -25.83
C GLN A 341 -6.35 8.59 -25.63
N ALA A 342 -5.12 8.27 -26.05
CA ALA A 342 -4.53 6.95 -25.83
C ALA A 342 -4.47 6.59 -24.34
N LEU A 343 -3.98 7.51 -23.49
CA LEU A 343 -3.84 7.31 -22.05
C LEU A 343 -5.16 6.91 -21.38
N ARG A 344 -6.25 7.66 -21.59
CA ARG A 344 -7.53 7.37 -20.93
C ARG A 344 -8.16 6.09 -21.47
N LEU A 345 -8.11 5.83 -22.78
CA LEU A 345 -8.64 4.59 -23.36
C LEU A 345 -7.87 3.35 -22.89
N ASP A 346 -6.56 3.44 -22.70
CA ASP A 346 -5.74 2.32 -22.21
C ASP A 346 -5.92 2.07 -20.71
N LEU A 347 -6.11 3.12 -19.89
CA LEU A 347 -6.45 2.98 -18.48
C LEU A 347 -7.90 2.50 -18.26
N MET A 348 -8.87 2.99 -19.02
CA MET A 348 -10.25 2.47 -18.98
C MET A 348 -10.26 0.99 -19.38
N ALA A 349 -9.53 0.60 -20.43
CA ALA A 349 -9.39 -0.80 -20.83
C ALA A 349 -8.53 -1.66 -19.86
N LEU A 350 -7.96 -1.09 -18.81
CA LEU A 350 -7.32 -1.83 -17.71
C LEU A 350 -8.31 -2.08 -16.54
N VAL A 351 -9.44 -1.36 -16.51
CA VAL A 351 -10.52 -1.52 -15.52
C VAL A 351 -11.69 -2.34 -16.09
N SER A 352 -12.13 -2.05 -17.31
CA SER A 352 -13.27 -2.75 -17.95
C SER A 352 -12.96 -4.17 -18.39
N ASP A 353 -11.68 -4.57 -18.43
CA ASP A 353 -11.24 -5.94 -18.69
C ASP A 353 -11.04 -6.65 -17.36
N GLN A 354 -11.98 -7.53 -16.99
CA GLN A 354 -12.03 -8.16 -15.67
C GLN A 354 -10.79 -9.02 -15.37
N GLU A 355 -10.25 -9.73 -16.36
CA GLU A 355 -9.05 -10.57 -16.18
C GLU A 355 -7.83 -9.67 -15.93
N ARG A 356 -7.65 -8.63 -16.74
CA ARG A 356 -6.56 -7.66 -16.55
C ARG A 356 -6.73 -6.82 -15.29
N TYR A 357 -7.95 -6.52 -14.85
CA TYR A 357 -8.22 -5.81 -13.61
C TYR A 357 -7.79 -6.67 -12.42
N LEU A 358 -8.38 -7.87 -12.27
CA LEU A 358 -8.08 -8.82 -11.19
C LEU A 358 -6.61 -9.24 -11.13
N SER A 359 -5.94 -9.36 -12.28
CA SER A 359 -4.52 -9.69 -12.37
C SER A 359 -3.56 -8.49 -12.24
N SER A 360 -4.07 -7.26 -12.16
CA SER A 360 -3.26 -6.04 -11.92
C SER A 360 -3.11 -5.71 -10.43
N GLY A 361 -2.36 -4.65 -10.11
CA GLY A 361 -2.34 -4.08 -8.75
C GLY A 361 -3.55 -3.18 -8.39
N LEU A 362 -4.40 -2.83 -9.36
CA LEU A 362 -5.50 -1.87 -9.14
C LEU A 362 -6.53 -2.32 -8.09
N PRO A 363 -7.01 -3.58 -8.04
CA PRO A 363 -8.02 -3.98 -7.06
C PRO A 363 -7.52 -3.82 -5.61
N ASN A 364 -6.23 -4.08 -5.37
CA ASN A 364 -5.64 -3.86 -4.04
C ASN A 364 -5.47 -2.36 -3.74
N ARG A 365 -5.12 -1.54 -4.76
CA ARG A 365 -5.11 -0.07 -4.63
C ARG A 365 -6.51 0.45 -4.26
N GLU A 366 -7.55 0.09 -5.00
CA GLU A 366 -8.94 0.49 -4.77
C GLU A 366 -9.40 0.18 -3.33
N ARG A 367 -9.21 -1.09 -2.90
CA ARG A 367 -9.49 -1.54 -1.53
C ARG A 367 -8.81 -0.66 -0.47
N VAL A 368 -7.52 -0.40 -0.65
CA VAL A 368 -6.70 0.37 0.31
C VAL A 368 -7.09 1.84 0.34
N ILE A 369 -7.41 2.45 -0.82
CA ILE A 369 -7.93 3.81 -0.92
C ILE A 369 -9.28 3.93 -0.19
N GLY A 370 -10.19 2.95 -0.34
CA GLY A 370 -11.45 2.92 0.38
C GLY A 370 -11.28 2.98 1.90
N PHE A 371 -10.35 2.18 2.44
CA PHE A 371 -10.05 2.18 3.88
C PHE A 371 -9.42 3.51 4.33
N MET A 372 -8.46 4.03 3.57
CA MET A 372 -7.83 5.33 3.81
C MET A 372 -8.84 6.48 3.82
N THR A 373 -9.82 6.48 2.91
CA THR A 373 -10.88 7.49 2.84
C THR A 373 -11.85 7.39 4.03
N ALA A 374 -12.14 6.18 4.51
CA ALA A 374 -12.91 5.98 5.74
C ALA A 374 -12.14 6.46 7.00
N ILE A 375 -10.85 6.17 7.08
CA ILE A 375 -9.97 6.64 8.17
C ILE A 375 -9.83 8.17 8.14
N LYS A 376 -9.62 8.78 6.97
CA LYS A 376 -9.65 10.24 6.74
C LYS A 376 -10.98 10.84 7.22
N SER A 377 -12.10 10.19 6.91
CA SER A 377 -13.43 10.66 7.35
C SER A 377 -13.58 10.66 8.88
N ASN A 378 -13.08 9.62 9.57
CA ASN A 378 -13.03 9.61 11.04
C ASN A 378 -12.06 10.66 11.62
N PHE A 379 -10.89 10.85 10.98
CA PHE A 379 -9.87 11.82 11.38
C PHE A 379 -10.41 13.25 11.31
N LEU A 380 -11.12 13.60 10.23
CA LEU A 380 -11.73 14.93 10.09
C LEU A 380 -12.87 15.11 11.10
N LYS A 381 -13.83 14.16 11.18
CA LYS A 381 -15.02 14.25 12.03
C LYS A 381 -14.77 14.36 13.54
N THR A 382 -13.67 13.83 14.07
CA THR A 382 -13.41 13.81 15.53
C THR A 382 -12.82 15.15 16.03
N ALA A 383 -13.31 16.28 15.49
CA ALA A 383 -12.77 17.63 15.68
C ALA A 383 -13.00 18.19 17.09
#